data_AF-A0A8J7T9G8-F1
#
_entry.id   AF-A0A8J7T9G8-F1
#
_cell.length_a   1.000
_cell.length_b   1.000
_cell.length_c   1.000
_cell.angle_alpha   90.00
_cell.angle_beta   90.00
_cell.angle_gamma   90.00
#
_symmetry.space_group_name_H-M   'P 1'
#
loop_
_entity.id
_entity.type
_entity.pdbx_description
1 polymer ?
#
loop_
_entity_poly.entity_id
_entity_poly.type
_entity_poly.pdbx_seq_one_letter_code
_entity_poly.pdbx_strand_id
1 'polypeptide(L)'
;TVHVVMFSELAKTEDIHTWLNQYCTVHHGTEVRDVDCIKTGARKFKVRLLPDNVNGGLRHLPSTIRLGACNGYVFYVGQPKVCRRCGAVGHLASSCTVKCCKTCGKQGHLASDCSMLPKCNLCGSEGHVFKNCP
;
A
#
# COMPACT_ATOMS: atom_id res chain seq x y z
N THR A 1 -13.61 8.18 0.38
CA THR A 1 -12.41 8.68 1.08
C THR A 1 -11.60 7.51 1.58
N VAL A 2 -10.29 7.56 1.41
CA VAL A 2 -9.35 6.55 1.89
C VAL A 2 -8.58 7.10 3.07
N HIS A 3 -8.43 6.28 4.10
CA HIS A 3 -7.66 6.58 5.30
C HIS A 3 -6.34 5.82 5.22
N VAL A 4 -5.24 6.54 5.31
CA VAL A 4 -3.90 5.96 5.38
C VAL A 4 -3.31 6.32 6.74
N VAL A 5 -2.94 5.31 7.52
CA VAL A 5 -2.33 5.48 8.83
C VAL A 5 -0.91 4.96 8.78
N MET A 6 0.06 5.84 8.97
CA MET A 6 1.47 5.47 9.00
C MET A 6 1.93 5.34 10.45
N PHE A 7 2.70 4.30 10.79
CA PHE A 7 3.23 4.13 12.15
C PHE A 7 4.43 5.03 12.44
N SER A 8 5.02 5.61 11.39
CA SER A 8 6.14 6.54 11.50
C SER A 8 5.71 7.91 11.03
N GLU A 9 6.05 8.93 11.82
CA GLU A 9 5.84 10.34 11.49
C GLU A 9 6.75 10.81 10.34
N LEU A 10 7.84 10.09 10.07
CA LEU A 10 8.75 10.36 8.95
C LEU A 10 8.10 10.13 7.59
N ALA A 11 6.95 9.46 7.54
CA ALA A 11 6.22 9.24 6.30
C ALA A 11 5.65 10.57 5.79
N LYS A 12 6.16 11.03 4.64
CA LYS A 12 5.70 12.25 3.97
C LYS A 12 4.34 12.03 3.31
N THR A 13 3.52 13.07 3.31
CA THR A 13 2.21 13.04 2.63
C THR A 13 2.37 12.85 1.11
N GLU A 14 3.42 13.44 0.52
CA GLU A 14 3.78 13.30 -0.89
C GLU A 14 4.11 11.85 -1.25
N ASP A 15 4.86 11.15 -0.42
CA ASP A 15 5.21 9.75 -0.67
C ASP A 15 3.96 8.85 -0.67
N ILE A 16 3.04 9.10 0.26
CA ILE A 16 1.76 8.38 0.34
C ILE A 16 0.90 8.69 -0.89
N HIS A 17 0.90 9.94 -1.36
CA HIS A 17 0.20 10.35 -2.56
C HIS A 17 0.75 9.63 -3.80
N THR A 18 2.08 9.62 -3.98
CA THR A 18 2.76 8.90 -5.07
C THR A 18 2.46 7.41 -5.03
N TRP A 19 2.47 6.80 -3.84
CA TRP A 19 2.12 5.39 -3.69
C TRP A 19 0.66 5.10 -4.05
N LEU A 20 -0.28 5.93 -3.59
CA LEU A 20 -1.70 5.77 -3.92
C LEU A 20 -1.95 5.88 -5.43
N ASN A 21 -1.21 6.76 -6.13
CA ASN A 21 -1.32 6.94 -7.58
C ASN A 21 -0.96 5.70 -8.41
N GLN A 22 -0.26 4.71 -7.84
CA GLN A 22 -0.05 3.42 -8.51
C GLN A 22 -1.37 2.65 -8.70
N TYR A 23 -2.35 2.89 -7.82
CA TYR A 23 -3.55 2.07 -7.71
C TYR A 23 -4.83 2.84 -8.09
N CYS A 24 -4.91 4.13 -7.76
CA CYS A 24 -6.09 4.95 -7.92
C CYS A 24 -5.74 6.38 -8.36
N THR A 25 -6.73 7.17 -8.77
CA THR A 25 -6.53 8.62 -8.98
C THR A 25 -6.68 9.34 -7.64
N VAL A 26 -5.65 10.05 -7.20
CA VAL A 26 -5.65 10.82 -5.95
C VAL A 26 -5.95 12.29 -6.22
N HIS A 27 -6.75 12.92 -5.36
CA HIS A 27 -7.07 14.34 -5.44
C HIS A 27 -6.34 15.15 -4.36
N HIS A 28 -6.90 15.21 -3.15
CA HIS A 28 -6.35 15.97 -2.04
C HIS A 28 -6.20 15.08 -0.80
N GLY A 29 -5.10 15.28 -0.08
CA GLY A 29 -4.78 14.60 1.17
C GLY A 29 -4.77 15.58 2.35
N THR A 30 -5.47 15.25 3.42
CA THR A 30 -5.52 16.07 4.65
C THR A 30 -4.99 15.25 5.82
N GLU A 31 -4.09 15.82 6.62
CA GLU A 31 -3.63 15.23 7.88
C GLU A 31 -4.77 15.23 8.91
N VAL A 32 -4.93 14.12 9.63
CA VAL A 32 -5.93 13.97 10.69
C VAL A 32 -5.28 14.26 12.03
N ARG A 33 -5.89 15.17 12.77
CA ARG A 33 -5.53 15.49 14.14
C ARG A 33 -6.65 15.04 15.08
N ASP A 34 -6.29 14.71 16.31
CA ASP A 34 -7.26 14.45 17.37
C ASP A 34 -7.81 15.76 17.96
N VAL A 35 -8.59 15.64 19.04
CA VAL A 35 -9.23 16.77 19.72
C VAL A 35 -8.22 17.75 20.31
N ASP A 36 -7.01 17.29 20.63
CA ASP A 36 -5.93 18.08 21.22
C ASP A 36 -4.97 18.63 20.15
N CYS A 37 -5.36 18.56 18.87
CA CYS A 37 -4.58 18.98 17.71
C CYS A 37 -3.28 18.18 17.48
N ILE A 38 -3.14 17.02 18.13
CA ILE A 38 -1.98 16.13 17.99
C ILE A 38 -2.10 15.33 16.70
N LYS A 39 -0.96 15.14 16.02
CA LYS A 39 -0.90 14.35 14.78
C LYS A 39 -1.09 12.87 15.10
N THR A 40 -2.10 12.25 14.50
CA THR A 40 -2.42 10.83 14.72
C THR A 40 -1.64 9.87 13.80
N GLY A 41 -0.79 10.40 12.91
CA GLY A 41 -0.20 9.65 11.80
C GLY A 41 -1.18 9.27 10.68
N ALA A 42 -2.47 9.57 10.85
CA ALA A 42 -3.52 9.31 9.88
C ALA A 42 -3.68 10.46 8.87
N ARG A 43 -3.94 10.11 7.62
CA ARG A 43 -4.20 11.03 6.52
C ARG A 43 -5.44 10.56 5.75
N LYS A 44 -6.31 11.48 5.38
CA LYS A 44 -7.51 11.22 4.58
C LYS A 44 -7.25 11.70 3.15
N PHE A 45 -7.41 10.81 2.18
CA PHE A 45 -7.31 11.13 0.77
C PHE A 45 -8.67 10.97 0.08
N LYS A 46 -9.06 12.00 -0.68
CA LYS A 46 -10.14 11.85 -1.67
C LYS A 46 -9.53 11.17 -2.90
N VAL A 47 -10.05 10.01 -3.26
CA VAL A 47 -9.55 9.21 -4.39
C VAL A 47 -10.70 8.68 -5.22
N ARG A 48 -10.41 8.36 -6.48
CA ARG A 48 -11.27 7.60 -7.38
C ARG A 48 -10.61 6.26 -7.68
N LEU A 49 -11.25 5.17 -7.30
CA LEU A 49 -10.78 3.82 -7.65
C LEU A 49 -10.94 3.58 -9.15
N LEU A 50 -9.99 2.85 -9.74
CA LEU A 50 -10.05 2.49 -11.14
C LEU A 50 -10.92 1.25 -11.34
N PRO A 51 -11.60 1.11 -12.48
CA PRO A 51 -12.31 -0.13 -12.81
C PRO A 51 -11.34 -1.31 -12.93
N ASP A 52 -11.77 -2.49 -12.51
CA ASP A 52 -11.07 -3.75 -12.78
C ASP A 52 -11.60 -4.33 -14.10
N ASN A 53 -10.73 -4.43 -15.10
CA ASN A 53 -11.06 -4.93 -16.44
C ASN A 53 -11.19 -6.46 -16.48
N VAL A 54 -10.77 -7.18 -15.44
CA VAL A 54 -10.74 -8.65 -15.43
C VAL A 54 -11.99 -9.24 -14.79
N ASN A 55 -12.28 -8.85 -13.55
CA ASN A 55 -13.37 -9.46 -12.78
C ASN A 55 -14.69 -8.66 -12.83
N GLY A 56 -14.65 -7.49 -13.48
CA GLY A 56 -15.68 -6.46 -13.31
C GLY A 56 -15.61 -5.85 -11.90
N GLY A 57 -16.01 -4.58 -11.78
CA GLY A 57 -15.99 -3.86 -10.51
C GLY A 57 -14.79 -2.91 -10.37
N LEU A 58 -14.30 -2.75 -9.14
CA LEU A 58 -13.26 -1.76 -8.80
C LEU A 58 -11.95 -2.44 -8.42
N ARG A 59 -10.84 -1.91 -8.90
CA ARG A 59 -9.49 -2.28 -8.46
C ARG A 59 -9.24 -1.74 -7.06
N HIS A 60 -9.31 -2.63 -6.08
CA HIS A 60 -9.19 -2.27 -4.67
C HIS A 60 -7.73 -2.03 -4.26
N LEU A 61 -7.53 -1.01 -3.42
CA LEU A 61 -6.23 -0.71 -2.80
C LEU A 61 -5.83 -1.83 -1.81
N PRO A 62 -4.52 -2.16 -1.71
CA PRO A 62 -4.05 -3.09 -0.69
C PRO A 62 -4.26 -2.50 0.71
N SER A 63 -4.52 -3.37 1.70
CA SER A 63 -4.81 -2.93 3.08
C SER A 63 -3.58 -2.49 3.88
N THR A 64 -2.39 -2.66 3.31
CA THR A 64 -1.11 -2.33 3.92
C THR A 64 -0.28 -1.51 2.97
N ILE A 65 0.37 -0.48 3.49
CA ILE A 65 1.32 0.36 2.79
C ILE A 65 2.71 0.17 3.43
N ARG A 66 3.74 0.09 2.60
CA ARG A 66 5.14 0.04 3.04
C ARG A 66 5.98 0.97 2.18
N LEU A 67 6.56 1.99 2.81
CA LEU A 67 7.41 3.01 2.19
C LEU A 67 8.78 2.94 2.84
N GLY A 68 9.71 2.22 2.22
CA GLY A 68 11.01 1.92 2.80
C GLY A 68 10.89 1.15 4.13
N ALA A 69 11.31 1.79 5.22
CA ALA A 69 11.17 1.27 6.59
C ALA A 69 9.83 1.64 7.25
N CYS A 70 9.07 2.58 6.68
CA CYS A 70 7.78 3.01 7.22
C CYS A 70 6.68 2.04 6.79
N ASN A 71 5.93 1.52 7.75
CA ASN A 71 4.76 0.68 7.51
C ASN A 71 3.48 1.41 7.91
N GLY A 72 2.36 1.00 7.35
CA GLY A 72 1.06 1.56 7.66
C GLY A 72 -0.11 0.72 7.16
N TYR A 73 -1.30 1.19 7.48
CA TYR A 73 -2.57 0.61 7.03
C TYR A 73 -3.31 1.55 6.09
N VAL A 74 -4.05 0.96 5.16
CA VAL A 74 -4.91 1.67 4.22
C VAL A 74 -6.29 1.06 4.29
N PHE A 75 -7.29 1.87 4.58
CA PHE A 75 -8.67 1.41 4.70
C PHE A 75 -9.70 2.42 4.21
N TYR A 76 -10.84 1.89 3.74
CA TYR A 76 -11.98 2.65 3.25
C TYR A 76 -13.22 1.75 3.23
N VAL A 77 -14.39 2.38 3.13
CA VAL A 77 -15.67 1.66 3.05
C VAL A 77 -15.73 0.85 1.75
N GLY A 78 -16.10 -0.43 1.85
CA GLY A 78 -16.16 -1.34 0.70
C GLY A 78 -14.83 -2.00 0.33
N GLN A 79 -13.76 -1.82 1.12
CA GLN A 79 -12.52 -2.56 0.90
C GLN A 79 -12.72 -4.05 1.23
N PRO A 80 -12.33 -4.97 0.34
CA PRO A 80 -12.47 -6.40 0.57
C PRO A 80 -11.53 -6.87 1.68
N LYS A 81 -12.02 -7.83 2.49
CA LYS A 81 -11.21 -8.49 3.52
C LYS A 81 -10.34 -9.56 2.86
N VAL A 82 -9.12 -9.19 2.52
CA VAL A 82 -8.12 -10.07 1.93
C VAL A 82 -6.96 -10.34 2.88
N CYS A 83 -6.27 -11.46 2.67
CA CYS A 83 -5.03 -11.77 3.34
C CYS A 83 -4.00 -10.68 3.06
N ARG A 84 -3.49 -10.03 4.12
CA ARG A 84 -2.50 -8.93 3.99
C ARG A 84 -1.13 -9.39 3.46
N ARG A 85 -0.88 -10.69 3.36
CA ARG A 85 0.39 -11.25 2.84
C ARG A 85 0.31 -11.54 1.34
N CYS A 86 -0.74 -12.24 0.89
CA CYS A 86 -0.86 -12.68 -0.51
C CYS A 86 -2.00 -12.01 -1.29
N GLY A 87 -2.90 -11.27 -0.65
CA GLY A 87 -4.04 -10.61 -1.28
C GLY A 87 -5.23 -11.52 -1.59
N ALA A 88 -5.15 -12.82 -1.27
CA ALA A 88 -6.26 -13.76 -1.50
C ALA A 88 -7.34 -13.65 -0.42
N VAL A 89 -8.58 -13.98 -0.79
CA VAL A 89 -9.72 -14.09 0.14
C VAL A 89 -9.72 -15.44 0.85
N GLY A 90 -10.51 -15.56 1.93
CA GLY A 90 -10.77 -16.84 2.61
C GLY A 90 -9.80 -17.21 3.74
N HIS A 91 -8.71 -16.47 3.96
CA HIS A 91 -7.81 -16.68 5.08
C HIS A 91 -7.16 -15.40 5.60
N LEU A 92 -6.62 -15.46 6.82
CA LEU A 92 -5.85 -14.39 7.45
C LEU A 92 -4.34 -14.58 7.22
N ALA A 93 -3.57 -13.51 7.38
CA ALA A 93 -2.12 -13.54 7.18
C ALA A 93 -1.38 -14.54 8.11
N SER A 94 -1.95 -14.85 9.27
CA SER A 94 -1.45 -15.86 10.21
C SER A 94 -1.52 -17.29 9.64
N SER A 95 -2.54 -17.58 8.83
CA SER A 95 -2.77 -18.88 8.22
C SER A 95 -2.30 -18.93 6.76
N CYS A 96 -1.59 -17.89 6.30
CA CYS A 96 -1.12 -17.79 4.92
C CYS A 96 0.17 -18.60 4.72
N THR A 97 0.10 -19.63 3.89
CA THR A 97 1.25 -20.48 3.51
C THR A 97 1.99 -19.99 2.27
N VAL A 98 1.42 -19.01 1.55
CA VAL A 98 1.99 -18.48 0.31
C VAL A 98 3.26 -17.68 0.60
N LYS A 99 4.35 -18.05 -0.09
CA LYS A 99 5.60 -17.28 -0.09
C LYS A 99 5.43 -16.07 -1.01
N CYS A 100 5.50 -14.87 -0.46
CA CYS A 100 5.46 -13.62 -1.23
C CYS A 100 6.83 -12.95 -1.17
N CYS A 101 7.42 -12.71 -2.33
CA CYS A 101 8.72 -12.08 -2.44
C CYS A 101 8.61 -10.58 -2.09
N LYS A 102 9.41 -10.13 -1.13
CA LYS A 102 9.43 -8.72 -0.70
C LYS A 102 10.23 -7.81 -1.65
N THR A 103 10.95 -8.38 -2.60
CA THR A 103 11.79 -7.65 -3.57
C THR A 103 11.01 -7.31 -4.84
N CYS A 104 10.31 -8.28 -5.42
CA CYS A 104 9.54 -8.10 -6.66
C CYS A 104 8.01 -8.11 -6.47
N GLY A 105 7.53 -8.51 -5.28
CA GLY A 105 6.09 -8.59 -4.97
C GLY A 105 5.38 -9.82 -5.51
N LYS A 106 6.05 -10.70 -6.26
CA LYS A 106 5.46 -11.92 -6.83
C LYS A 106 5.36 -13.04 -5.78
N GLN A 107 4.41 -13.94 -5.98
CA GLN A 107 4.23 -15.14 -5.17
C GLN A 107 5.15 -16.28 -5.65
N GLY A 108 5.39 -17.27 -4.79
CA GLY A 108 6.12 -18.50 -5.11
C GLY A 108 7.56 -18.58 -4.56
N HIS A 109 8.18 -17.46 -4.19
CA HIS A 109 9.57 -17.42 -3.71
C HIS A 109 9.77 -16.35 -2.61
N LEU A 110 10.91 -16.43 -1.91
CA LEU A 110 11.34 -15.42 -0.94
C LEU A 110 12.28 -14.40 -1.59
N ALA A 111 12.52 -13.29 -0.89
CA ALA A 111 13.45 -12.25 -1.37
C ALA A 111 14.88 -12.77 -1.59
N SER A 112 15.32 -13.78 -0.82
CA SER A 112 16.62 -14.45 -0.96
C SER A 112 16.79 -15.16 -2.29
N ASP A 113 15.69 -15.65 -2.85
CA ASP A 113 15.69 -16.49 -4.06
C ASP A 113 15.21 -15.70 -5.28
N CYS A 114 15.14 -14.37 -5.15
CA CYS A 114 14.59 -13.50 -6.19
C CYS A 114 15.66 -13.13 -7.21
N SER A 115 15.47 -13.54 -8.46
CA SER A 115 16.30 -13.16 -9.61
C SER A 115 15.80 -11.92 -10.36
N MET A 116 14.66 -11.36 -9.95
CA MET A 116 14.06 -10.18 -10.58
C MET A 116 14.66 -8.89 -10.01
N LEU A 117 14.64 -7.83 -10.81
CA LEU A 117 15.00 -6.49 -10.34
C LEU A 117 14.11 -6.06 -9.16
N PRO A 118 14.64 -5.27 -8.22
CA PRO A 118 13.84 -4.72 -7.13
C PRO A 118 12.75 -3.81 -7.69
N LYS A 119 11.54 -3.97 -7.16
CA LYS A 119 10.43 -3.06 -7.41
C LYS A 119 10.39 -1.99 -6.34
N CYS A 120 10.35 -0.73 -6.74
CA CYS A 120 10.29 0.39 -5.82
C CYS A 120 8.92 0.42 -5.12
N ASN A 121 8.94 0.42 -3.79
CA ASN A 121 7.70 0.45 -3.00
C ASN A 121 7.05 1.84 -2.95
N LEU A 122 7.65 2.88 -3.53
CA LEU A 122 7.08 4.24 -3.61
C LEU A 122 6.36 4.51 -4.94
N CYS A 123 7.04 4.28 -6.06
CA CYS A 123 6.52 4.57 -7.40
C CYS A 123 6.09 3.32 -8.18
N GLY A 124 6.50 2.13 -7.75
CA GLY A 124 6.17 0.87 -8.41
C GLY A 124 7.07 0.51 -9.59
N SER A 125 8.01 1.37 -9.98
CA SER A 125 8.97 1.08 -11.06
C SER A 125 10.01 0.04 -10.64
N GLU A 126 10.51 -0.72 -11.62
CA GLU A 126 11.59 -1.69 -11.42
C GLU A 126 12.98 -1.03 -11.52
N GLY A 127 14.00 -1.68 -10.97
CA GLY A 127 15.41 -1.27 -11.10
C GLY A 127 15.95 -0.41 -9.97
N HIS A 128 15.13 0.01 -9.01
CA HIS A 128 15.58 0.73 -7.82
C HIS A 128 14.73 0.42 -6.58
N VAL A 129 15.29 0.73 -5.41
CA VAL A 129 14.59 0.66 -4.11
C VAL A 129 14.12 2.04 -3.68
N PHE A 130 13.22 2.10 -2.69
CA PHE A 130 12.66 3.35 -2.14
C PHE A 130 13.70 4.46 -1.91
N LYS A 131 14.86 4.11 -1.33
CA LYS A 131 15.93 5.07 -1.00
C LYS A 131 16.51 5.78 -2.23
N ASN A 132 16.44 5.13 -3.39
CA ASN A 132 16.98 5.61 -4.65
C ASN A 132 15.84 5.97 -5.63
N CYS A 133 14.64 6.29 -5.13
CA CYS A 133 13.55 6.76 -5.98
C CYS A 133 13.88 8.18 -6.47
N PRO A 134 13.88 8.42 -7.80
CA PRO A 134 14.11 9.73 -8.37
C PRO A 134 12.97 10.70 -8.08
#